data_AF-A0A2I0XG35-F1
#
_entry.id   AF-A0A2I0XG35-F1
#
_cell.length_a   1.000
_cell.length_b   1.000
_cell.length_c   1.000
_cell.angle_alpha   90.00
_cell.angle_beta   90.00
_cell.angle_gamma   90.00
#
_symmetry.space_group_name_H-M   'P 1'
#
loop_
_entity.id
_entity.type
_entity.pdbx_description
1 polymer ?
#
loop_
_entity_poly.entity_id
_entity_poly.type
_entity_poly.pdbx_seq_one_letter_code
_entity_poly.pdbx_strand_id
1 'polypeptide(L)'
;MFIGIGSLFVEKRGEITLTGVSLAWGAIVTVNIYMFGHISGAHINPACTFALGLVGQFPWKQVPVYVLSEVLGSLFASLLLKWLFSDINGELMLTLPTGPNPASNLKVIVLEALITFFYTLASCCCRNDPRATKDLGGVAVGAVVFVIALIAGRVTGASMNPARSIGPAIATNNYTKLWIYVISPLIGAIAAASLCFLHLIPNKNSIKDKQAINNLNQIYSDDIEHENANAAHRQGIIIIIFFLPQ
;
A
#
# COMPACT_ATOMS: atom_id res chain seq x y z
N MET A 1 9.63 5.32 -10.24
CA MET A 1 10.86 4.78 -10.86
C MET A 1 11.94 5.83 -10.95
N PHE A 2 11.73 6.95 -11.66
CA PHE A 2 12.74 7.99 -11.84
C PHE A 2 13.43 8.46 -10.54
N ILE A 3 12.66 8.89 -9.52
CA ILE A 3 13.22 9.35 -8.25
C ILE A 3 13.92 8.23 -7.47
N GLY A 4 13.26 7.09 -7.30
CA GLY A 4 13.82 5.97 -6.54
C GLY A 4 15.11 5.42 -7.13
N ILE A 5 15.13 5.15 -8.44
CA ILE A 5 16.35 4.68 -9.12
C ILE A 5 17.39 5.80 -9.20
N GLY A 6 16.96 7.04 -9.48
CA GLY A 6 17.80 8.24 -9.50
C GLY A 6 18.60 8.41 -8.22
N SER A 7 17.99 8.14 -7.07
CA SER A 7 18.67 8.20 -5.77
C SER A 7 19.86 7.26 -5.65
N LEU A 8 19.88 6.12 -6.38
CA LEU A 8 21.04 5.22 -6.38
C LEU A 8 22.26 5.88 -7.04
N PHE A 9 22.07 6.63 -8.12
CA PHE A 9 23.15 7.38 -8.77
C PHE A 9 23.73 8.44 -7.83
N VAL A 10 22.87 9.10 -7.05
CA VAL A 10 23.27 10.08 -6.03
C VAL A 10 24.01 9.39 -4.86
N GLU A 11 23.56 8.21 -4.42
CA GLU A 11 24.28 7.39 -3.43
C GLU A 11 25.68 7.01 -3.93
N LYS A 12 25.80 6.64 -5.21
CA LYS A 12 27.07 6.26 -5.83
C LYS A 12 28.09 7.41 -5.86
N ARG A 13 27.63 8.66 -5.90
CA ARG A 13 28.47 9.86 -5.77
C ARG A 13 28.89 10.16 -4.34
N GLY A 14 28.35 9.45 -3.35
CA GLY A 14 28.65 9.64 -1.92
C GLY A 14 27.87 10.78 -1.27
N GLU A 15 26.87 11.35 -1.96
CA GLU A 15 26.08 12.48 -1.47
C GLU A 15 24.98 12.05 -0.49
N ILE A 16 24.47 10.82 -0.64
CA ILE A 16 23.50 10.21 0.26
C ILE A 16 23.90 8.77 0.61
N THR A 17 23.27 8.22 1.64
CA THR A 17 23.43 6.81 2.04
C THR A 17 22.22 5.97 1.62
N LEU A 18 22.26 4.66 1.88
CA LEU A 18 21.11 3.77 1.76
C LEU A 18 19.86 4.35 2.43
N THR A 19 20.00 5.04 3.57
CA THR A 19 18.88 5.69 4.25
C THR A 19 18.23 6.76 3.39
N GLY A 20 19.02 7.58 2.69
CA GLY A 20 18.52 8.58 1.75
C GLY A 20 17.83 7.93 0.55
N VAL A 21 18.40 6.85 0.00
CA VAL A 21 17.80 6.06 -1.08
C VAL A 21 16.45 5.49 -0.66
N SER A 22 16.40 4.81 0.50
CA SER A 22 15.17 4.23 1.02
C SER A 22 14.11 5.31 1.28
N LEU A 23 14.52 6.46 1.81
CA LEU A 23 13.58 7.57 2.06
C LEU A 23 13.03 8.11 0.74
N ALA A 24 13.86 8.26 -0.29
CA ALA A 24 13.41 8.68 -1.62
C ALA A 24 12.37 7.71 -2.21
N TRP A 25 12.55 6.39 -2.05
CA TRP A 25 11.56 5.39 -2.44
C TRP A 25 10.26 5.50 -1.66
N GLY A 26 10.31 5.62 -0.33
CA GLY A 26 9.13 5.76 0.50
C GLY A 26 8.35 7.04 0.23
N ALA A 27 9.06 8.18 0.20
CA ALA A 27 8.48 9.49 -0.02
C ALA A 27 7.80 9.60 -1.40
N ILE A 28 8.43 9.11 -2.47
CA ILE A 28 7.81 9.19 -3.80
C ILE A 28 6.58 8.27 -3.92
N VAL A 29 6.54 7.14 -3.20
CA VAL A 29 5.33 6.31 -3.12
C VAL A 29 4.21 7.06 -2.41
N THR A 30 4.47 7.69 -1.26
CA THR A 30 3.48 8.54 -0.57
C THR A 30 2.93 9.64 -1.47
N VAL A 31 3.83 10.39 -2.14
CA VAL A 31 3.43 11.47 -3.06
C VAL A 31 2.55 10.94 -4.18
N ASN A 32 2.94 9.85 -4.83
CA ASN A 32 2.14 9.27 -5.92
C ASN A 32 0.76 8.76 -5.45
N ILE A 33 0.65 8.23 -4.24
CA ILE A 33 -0.64 7.80 -3.69
C ILE A 33 -1.56 9.00 -3.50
N TYR A 34 -1.06 10.12 -2.96
CA TYR A 34 -1.90 11.32 -2.80
C TYR A 34 -2.25 11.97 -4.14
N MET A 35 -1.31 11.98 -5.10
CA MET A 35 -1.55 12.56 -6.43
C MET A 35 -2.50 11.73 -7.29
N PHE A 36 -2.33 10.40 -7.32
CA PHE A 36 -2.99 9.54 -8.31
C PHE A 36 -3.89 8.47 -7.70
N GLY A 37 -3.87 8.28 -6.38
CA GLY A 37 -4.63 7.23 -5.70
C GLY A 37 -6.14 7.35 -5.93
N HIS A 38 -6.68 8.56 -5.96
CA HIS A 38 -8.09 8.82 -6.24
C HIS A 38 -8.46 8.74 -7.73
N ILE A 39 -7.48 8.77 -8.64
CA ILE A 39 -7.69 8.71 -10.09
C ILE A 39 -7.60 7.26 -10.57
N SER A 40 -6.51 6.58 -10.25
CA SER A 40 -6.18 5.25 -10.81
C SER A 40 -6.09 4.16 -9.75
N GLY A 41 -6.13 4.52 -8.46
CA GLY A 41 -5.81 3.61 -7.37
C GLY A 41 -4.31 3.51 -7.05
N ALA A 42 -3.45 4.16 -7.85
CA ALA A 42 -2.00 4.24 -7.67
C ALA A 42 -1.34 2.88 -7.33
N HIS A 43 -1.64 1.81 -8.08
CA HIS A 43 -1.01 0.50 -7.84
C HIS A 43 0.51 0.57 -8.05
N ILE A 44 0.91 1.17 -9.18
CA ILE A 44 2.30 1.48 -9.57
C ILE A 44 3.21 0.24 -9.42
N ASN A 45 2.64 -0.95 -9.56
CA ASN A 45 3.27 -2.23 -9.31
C ASN A 45 2.44 -3.36 -9.95
N PRO A 46 2.98 -4.04 -10.99
CA PRO A 46 2.30 -5.15 -11.63
C PRO A 46 1.88 -6.27 -10.69
N ALA A 47 2.64 -6.53 -9.62
CA ALA A 47 2.28 -7.55 -8.64
C ALA A 47 1.02 -7.16 -7.84
N CYS A 48 0.90 -5.89 -7.43
CA CYS A 48 -0.30 -5.39 -6.77
C CYS A 48 -1.50 -5.34 -7.73
N THR A 49 -1.30 -4.85 -8.95
CA THR A 49 -2.35 -4.81 -9.98
C THR A 49 -2.90 -6.20 -10.26
N PHE A 50 -2.02 -7.18 -10.44
CA PHE A 50 -2.42 -8.57 -10.65
C PHE A 50 -3.15 -9.15 -9.43
N ALA A 51 -2.59 -8.97 -8.22
CA ALA A 51 -3.18 -9.50 -6.99
C ALA A 51 -4.58 -8.92 -6.73
N LEU A 52 -4.77 -7.60 -6.90
CA LEU A 52 -6.06 -6.95 -6.76
C LEU A 52 -7.06 -7.43 -7.82
N GLY A 53 -6.60 -7.66 -9.05
CA GLY A 53 -7.40 -8.30 -10.09
C GLY A 53 -7.88 -9.69 -9.69
N LEU A 54 -6.96 -10.50 -9.15
CA LEU A 54 -7.22 -11.89 -8.76
C LEU A 54 -8.26 -12.00 -7.62
N VAL A 55 -8.21 -11.08 -6.65
CA VAL A 55 -9.18 -11.05 -5.53
C VAL A 55 -10.45 -10.24 -5.83
N GLY A 56 -10.67 -9.84 -7.08
CA GLY A 56 -11.89 -9.14 -7.52
C GLY A 56 -11.99 -7.68 -7.08
N GLN A 57 -10.88 -7.06 -6.67
CA GLN A 57 -10.82 -5.67 -6.19
C GLN A 57 -10.39 -4.68 -7.30
N PHE A 58 -9.98 -5.20 -8.45
CA PHE A 58 -9.71 -4.44 -9.66
C PHE A 58 -10.28 -5.18 -10.89
N PRO A 59 -10.90 -4.50 -11.86
CA PRO A 59 -11.49 -5.17 -13.01
C PRO A 59 -10.44 -5.96 -13.81
N TRP A 60 -10.60 -7.28 -13.89
CA TRP A 60 -9.63 -8.16 -14.54
C TRP A 60 -9.29 -7.75 -15.98
N LYS A 61 -10.28 -7.23 -16.73
CA LYS A 61 -10.12 -6.73 -18.10
C LYS A 61 -9.15 -5.54 -18.20
N GLN A 62 -8.99 -4.76 -17.14
CA GLN A 62 -8.09 -3.60 -17.11
C GLN A 62 -6.66 -3.98 -16.69
N VAL A 63 -6.46 -5.12 -16.03
CA VAL A 63 -5.14 -5.57 -15.54
C VAL A 63 -4.06 -5.50 -16.62
N PRO A 64 -4.24 -6.02 -17.86
CA PRO A 64 -3.17 -6.01 -18.85
C PRO A 64 -2.72 -4.61 -19.26
N VAL A 65 -3.66 -3.69 -19.49
CA VAL A 65 -3.36 -2.31 -19.89
C VAL A 65 -2.68 -1.55 -18.75
N TYR A 66 -3.12 -1.81 -17.52
CA TYR A 66 -2.56 -1.18 -16.34
C TYR A 66 -1.11 -1.65 -16.08
N VAL A 67 -0.86 -2.96 -16.14
CA VAL A 67 0.50 -3.55 -16.06
C VAL A 67 1.40 -3.04 -17.17
N LEU A 68 0.89 -2.97 -18.40
CA LEU A 68 1.65 -2.44 -19.53
C LEU A 68 2.06 -0.98 -19.29
N SER A 69 1.14 -0.16 -18.79
CA SER A 69 1.41 1.25 -18.46
C SER A 69 2.48 1.39 -17.37
N GLU A 70 2.44 0.55 -16.34
CA GLU A 70 3.45 0.51 -15.27
C GLU A 70 4.84 0.15 -15.81
N VAL A 71 4.92 -0.86 -16.68
CA VAL A 71 6.19 -1.29 -17.30
C VAL A 71 6.73 -0.22 -18.26
N LEU A 72 5.89 0.36 -19.11
CA LEU A 72 6.30 1.43 -20.04
C LEU A 72 6.78 2.68 -19.31
N GLY A 73 6.07 3.10 -18.26
CA GLY A 73 6.52 4.22 -17.42
C GLY A 73 7.86 3.94 -16.74
N SER A 74 8.08 2.70 -16.28
CA SER A 74 9.37 2.29 -15.72
C SER A 74 10.49 2.31 -16.75
N LEU A 75 10.24 1.77 -17.95
CA LEU A 75 11.20 1.77 -19.05
C LEU A 75 11.58 3.19 -19.45
N PHE A 76 10.60 4.07 -19.64
CA PHE A 76 10.85 5.47 -20.00
C PHE A 76 11.70 6.18 -18.93
N ALA A 77 11.35 6.03 -17.65
CA ALA A 77 12.15 6.58 -16.56
C ALA A 77 13.58 6.03 -16.53
N SER A 78 13.76 4.74 -16.81
CA SER A 78 15.08 4.08 -16.80
C SER A 78 15.96 4.55 -17.97
N LEU A 79 15.39 4.69 -19.16
CA LEU A 79 16.09 5.25 -20.32
C LEU A 79 16.49 6.71 -20.09
N LEU A 80 15.60 7.51 -19.50
CA LEU A 80 15.87 8.90 -19.18
C LEU A 80 17.01 9.02 -18.15
N LEU A 81 16.99 8.20 -17.09
CA LEU A 81 18.09 8.16 -16.11
C LEU A 81 19.41 7.72 -16.74
N LYS A 82 19.39 6.68 -17.59
CA LYS A 82 20.58 6.22 -18.30
C LYS A 82 21.20 7.33 -19.17
N TRP A 83 20.37 8.17 -19.77
CA TRP A 83 20.83 9.31 -20.56
C TRP A 83 21.38 10.44 -19.67
N LEU A 84 20.65 10.83 -18.62
CA LEU A 84 21.05 11.91 -17.70
C LEU A 84 22.31 11.60 -16.90
N PHE A 85 22.51 10.34 -16.50
CA PHE A 85 23.64 9.85 -15.70
C PHE A 85 24.56 8.95 -16.53
N SER A 86 24.78 9.33 -17.80
CA SER A 86 25.61 8.55 -18.74
C SER A 86 27.07 8.43 -18.33
N ASP A 87 27.53 9.27 -17.40
CA ASP A 87 28.84 9.22 -16.73
C ASP A 87 28.96 8.06 -15.71
N ILE A 88 27.84 7.47 -15.28
CA ILE A 88 27.79 6.41 -14.27
C ILE A 88 27.32 5.10 -14.90
N ASN A 89 27.85 3.97 -14.43
CA ASN A 89 27.40 2.65 -14.88
C ASN A 89 25.90 2.45 -14.60
N GLY A 90 25.11 2.33 -15.67
CA GLY A 90 23.65 2.12 -15.61
C GLY A 90 23.22 0.80 -14.97
N GLU A 91 24.11 -0.18 -14.77
CA GLU A 91 23.80 -1.42 -14.04
C GLU A 91 23.37 -1.16 -12.59
N LEU A 92 23.73 0.00 -12.04
CA LEU A 92 23.27 0.45 -10.72
C LEU A 92 21.74 0.50 -10.61
N MET A 93 21.02 0.65 -11.73
CA MET A 93 19.56 0.68 -11.75
C MET A 93 18.92 -0.70 -11.53
N LEU A 94 19.66 -1.77 -11.78
CA LEU A 94 19.17 -3.14 -11.72
C LEU A 94 18.84 -3.56 -10.28
N THR A 95 17.88 -4.47 -10.14
CA THR A 95 17.67 -5.22 -8.90
C THR A 95 18.50 -6.48 -8.95
N LEU A 96 19.59 -6.51 -8.20
CA LEU A 96 20.47 -7.66 -8.10
C LEU A 96 20.87 -7.90 -6.64
N PRO A 97 21.14 -9.16 -6.25
CA PRO A 97 21.75 -9.42 -4.96
C PRO A 97 23.18 -8.87 -4.94
N THR A 98 23.49 -8.02 -3.96
CA THR A 98 24.77 -7.30 -3.86
C THR A 98 25.68 -7.84 -2.76
N GLY A 99 27.00 -7.62 -2.89
CA GLY A 99 28.00 -7.95 -1.87
C GLY A 99 28.94 -9.10 -2.26
N PRO A 100 30.04 -9.33 -1.50
CA PRO A 100 31.06 -10.34 -1.82
C PRO A 100 30.53 -11.79 -1.75
N ASN A 101 29.46 -12.02 -1.00
CA ASN A 101 28.76 -13.30 -0.90
C ASN A 101 27.26 -13.07 -1.14
N PRO A 102 26.84 -12.87 -2.41
CA PRO A 102 25.46 -12.52 -2.72
C PRO A 102 24.50 -13.60 -2.23
N ALA A 103 23.32 -13.18 -1.76
CA ALA A 103 22.30 -14.10 -1.26
C ALA A 103 21.94 -15.17 -2.32
N SER A 104 21.71 -16.40 -1.87
CA SER A 104 21.24 -17.48 -2.74
C SER A 104 19.88 -17.15 -3.33
N ASN A 105 19.54 -17.73 -4.49
CA ASN A 105 18.27 -17.45 -5.16
C ASN A 105 17.06 -17.69 -4.25
N LEU A 106 17.09 -18.74 -3.42
CA LEU A 106 16.03 -19.02 -2.45
C LEU A 106 15.88 -17.89 -1.41
N LYS A 107 16.99 -17.38 -0.86
CA LYS A 107 16.96 -16.26 0.11
C LYS A 107 16.41 -14.99 -0.53
N VAL A 108 16.78 -14.71 -1.79
CA VAL A 108 16.26 -13.58 -2.56
C VAL A 108 14.76 -13.73 -2.79
N ILE A 109 14.31 -14.92 -3.21
CA ILE A 109 12.90 -15.22 -3.45
C ILE A 109 12.06 -14.98 -2.19
N VAL A 110 12.50 -15.54 -1.06
CA VAL A 110 11.81 -15.43 0.22
C VAL A 110 11.75 -13.97 0.68
N LEU A 111 12.87 -13.25 0.62
CA LEU A 111 12.91 -11.86 1.08
C LEU A 111 12.05 -10.96 0.18
N GLU A 112 12.15 -11.08 -1.15
CA GLU A 112 11.34 -10.31 -2.10
C GLU A 112 9.84 -10.57 -1.95
N ALA A 113 9.44 -11.84 -1.76
CA ALA A 113 8.05 -12.16 -1.47
C ALA A 113 7.57 -11.54 -0.15
N LEU A 114 8.39 -11.60 0.91
CA LEU A 114 8.04 -11.06 2.22
C LEU A 114 7.92 -9.54 2.24
N ILE A 115 8.87 -8.82 1.64
CA ILE A 115 8.78 -7.34 1.58
C ILE A 115 7.61 -6.89 0.69
N THR A 116 7.33 -7.60 -0.40
CA THR A 116 6.15 -7.30 -1.25
C THR A 116 4.85 -7.58 -0.51
N PHE A 117 4.81 -8.64 0.31
CA PHE A 117 3.68 -8.95 1.17
C PHE A 117 3.37 -7.78 2.12
N PHE A 118 4.36 -7.29 2.88
CA PHE A 118 4.14 -6.18 3.81
C PHE A 118 3.71 -4.88 3.11
N TYR A 119 4.37 -4.54 1.99
CA TYR A 119 3.99 -3.40 1.17
C TYR A 119 2.54 -3.50 0.66
N THR A 120 2.18 -4.64 0.08
CA THR A 120 0.85 -4.86 -0.51
C THR A 120 -0.23 -4.90 0.57
N LEU A 121 0.06 -5.52 1.73
CA LEU A 121 -0.86 -5.60 2.86
C LEU A 121 -1.15 -4.20 3.41
N ALA A 122 -0.11 -3.39 3.63
CA ALA A 122 -0.28 -2.01 4.08
C ALA A 122 -1.12 -1.21 3.08
N SER A 123 -0.82 -1.31 1.79
CA SER A 123 -1.59 -0.66 0.72
C SER A 123 -3.07 -1.08 0.72
N CYS A 124 -3.34 -2.38 0.79
CA CYS A 124 -4.71 -2.90 0.78
C CYS A 124 -5.49 -2.48 2.03
N CYS A 125 -4.90 -2.62 3.23
CA CYS A 125 -5.56 -2.26 4.50
C CYS A 125 -5.82 -0.75 4.58
N CYS A 126 -4.81 0.09 4.34
CA CYS A 126 -4.97 1.54 4.41
C CYS A 126 -6.03 2.05 3.43
N ARG A 127 -6.04 1.52 2.20
CA ARG A 127 -7.00 1.94 1.17
C ARG A 127 -8.40 1.37 1.38
N ASN A 128 -8.54 0.09 1.71
CA ASN A 128 -9.83 -0.60 1.60
C ASN A 128 -10.51 -0.93 2.93
N ASP A 129 -9.79 -0.94 4.06
CA ASP A 129 -10.42 -1.19 5.36
C ASP A 129 -11.19 0.06 5.83
N PRO A 130 -12.51 0.02 5.99
CA PRO A 130 -13.31 1.19 6.37
C PRO A 130 -12.97 1.74 7.77
N ARG A 131 -12.28 0.95 8.61
CA ARG A 131 -11.82 1.37 9.94
C ARG A 131 -10.51 2.15 9.90
N ALA A 132 -9.79 2.12 8.78
CA ALA A 132 -8.48 2.77 8.66
C ALA A 132 -8.62 4.28 8.43
N THR A 133 -7.71 5.06 9.04
CA THR A 133 -7.57 6.50 8.80
C THR A 133 -7.08 6.77 7.39
N LYS A 134 -8.00 7.17 6.49
CA LYS A 134 -7.74 7.30 5.05
C LYS A 134 -6.75 8.39 4.70
N ASP A 135 -6.81 9.50 5.41
CA ASP A 135 -5.96 10.67 5.13
C ASP A 135 -4.48 10.36 5.34
N LEU A 136 -4.14 9.45 6.24
CA LEU A 136 -2.75 9.03 6.50
C LEU A 136 -2.33 7.77 5.72
N GLY A 137 -3.23 7.19 4.91
CA GLY A 137 -2.98 5.95 4.20
C GLY A 137 -1.76 6.02 3.27
N GLY A 138 -1.59 7.13 2.55
CA GLY A 138 -0.44 7.34 1.67
C GLY A 138 0.89 7.41 2.43
N VAL A 139 0.92 8.09 3.59
CA VAL A 139 2.11 8.13 4.47
C VAL A 139 2.45 6.75 5.00
N ALA A 140 1.46 5.99 5.47
CA ALA A 140 1.68 4.64 6.01
C ALA A 140 2.29 3.70 4.96
N VAL A 141 1.79 3.73 3.72
CA VAL A 141 2.32 2.89 2.64
C VAL A 141 3.76 3.28 2.26
N GLY A 142 4.05 4.58 2.14
CA GLY A 142 5.42 5.02 1.86
C GLY A 142 6.39 4.74 3.01
N ALA A 143 5.95 4.85 4.26
CA ALA A 143 6.75 4.49 5.43
C ALA A 143 7.13 3.00 5.42
N VAL A 144 6.20 2.12 5.04
CA VAL A 144 6.50 0.69 4.86
C VAL A 144 7.56 0.49 3.77
N VAL A 145 7.43 1.16 2.61
CA VAL A 145 8.42 1.10 1.53
C VAL A 145 9.80 1.58 1.99
N PHE A 146 9.87 2.66 2.78
CA PHE A 146 11.11 3.13 3.38
C PHE A 146 11.77 2.06 4.25
N VAL A 147 11.04 1.49 5.20
CA VAL A 147 11.58 0.50 6.15
C VAL A 147 12.04 -0.77 5.45
N ILE A 148 11.25 -1.32 4.53
CA ILE A 148 11.62 -2.55 3.84
C ILE A 148 12.77 -2.33 2.83
N ALA A 149 12.87 -1.14 2.22
CA ALA A 149 14.01 -0.78 1.38
C ALA A 149 15.31 -0.65 2.18
N LEU A 150 15.25 -0.15 3.42
CA LEU A 150 16.42 -0.10 4.32
C LEU A 150 16.98 -1.50 4.60
N ILE A 151 16.09 -2.48 4.77
CA ILE A 151 16.46 -3.86 5.12
C ILE A 151 16.94 -4.62 3.87
N ALA A 152 16.16 -4.59 2.79
CA ALA A 152 16.40 -5.44 1.63
C ALA A 152 17.31 -4.79 0.57
N GLY A 153 17.53 -3.47 0.63
CA GLY A 153 18.22 -2.72 -0.42
C GLY A 153 19.61 -3.27 -0.75
N ARG A 154 20.40 -3.61 0.27
CA ARG A 154 21.75 -4.20 0.11
C ARG A 154 21.80 -5.72 0.05
N VAL A 155 20.64 -6.39 0.11
CA VAL A 155 20.54 -7.85 0.05
C VAL A 155 20.03 -8.31 -1.32
N THR A 156 18.98 -7.65 -1.83
CA THR A 156 18.30 -8.03 -3.08
C THR A 156 18.11 -6.86 -4.06
N GLY A 157 18.43 -5.63 -3.65
CA GLY A 157 18.06 -4.41 -4.38
C GLY A 157 16.63 -3.92 -4.09
N ALA A 158 15.91 -4.60 -3.18
CA ALA A 158 14.54 -4.32 -2.74
C ALA A 158 13.61 -4.02 -3.92
N SER A 159 13.29 -5.05 -4.72
CA SER A 159 12.47 -4.84 -5.90
C SER A 159 11.03 -4.50 -5.54
N MET A 160 10.38 -5.43 -4.84
CA MET A 160 8.94 -5.47 -4.54
C MET A 160 8.00 -5.42 -5.74
N ASN A 161 8.51 -5.16 -6.95
CA ASN A 161 7.76 -4.59 -8.04
C ASN A 161 8.34 -5.03 -9.38
N PRO A 162 7.62 -5.87 -10.16
CA PRO A 162 8.11 -6.31 -11.45
C PRO A 162 8.45 -5.17 -12.41
N ALA A 163 7.67 -4.08 -12.44
CA ALA A 163 7.98 -2.93 -13.30
C ALA A 163 9.30 -2.25 -12.89
N ARG A 164 9.59 -2.15 -11.58
CA ARG A 164 10.85 -1.59 -11.04
C ARG A 164 12.08 -2.38 -11.47
N SER A 165 11.93 -3.67 -11.78
CA SER A 165 13.00 -4.53 -12.26
C SER A 165 13.05 -4.64 -13.79
N ILE A 166 11.89 -4.74 -14.45
CA ILE A 166 11.79 -4.92 -15.91
C ILE A 166 12.29 -3.67 -16.66
N GLY A 167 11.88 -2.47 -16.25
CA GLY A 167 12.27 -1.23 -16.93
C GLY A 167 13.78 -1.04 -17.03
N PRO A 168 14.52 -1.10 -15.91
CA PRO A 168 15.99 -1.05 -15.91
C PRO A 168 16.65 -2.20 -16.67
N ALA A 169 16.11 -3.41 -16.58
CA ALA A 169 16.64 -4.57 -17.29
C ALA A 169 16.60 -4.38 -18.81
N ILE A 170 15.48 -3.87 -19.34
CA ILE A 170 15.35 -3.53 -20.77
C ILE A 170 16.30 -2.38 -21.13
N ALA A 171 16.30 -1.30 -20.34
CA ALA A 171 17.12 -0.11 -20.62
C ALA A 171 18.63 -0.40 -20.63
N THR A 172 19.09 -1.38 -19.85
CA THR A 172 20.50 -1.81 -19.77
C THR A 172 20.81 -3.06 -20.59
N ASN A 173 19.79 -3.69 -21.18
CA ASN A 173 19.89 -5.00 -21.83
C ASN A 173 20.52 -6.08 -20.93
N ASN A 174 20.19 -6.07 -19.63
CA ASN A 174 20.68 -7.02 -18.64
C ASN A 174 19.50 -7.63 -17.87
N TYR A 175 19.23 -8.92 -18.13
CA TYR A 175 18.09 -9.65 -17.57
C TYR A 175 18.49 -10.60 -16.44
N THR A 176 19.69 -10.42 -15.88
CA THR A 176 20.24 -11.29 -14.85
C THR A 176 19.27 -11.40 -13.66
N LYS A 177 18.87 -12.63 -13.34
CA LYS A 177 17.94 -12.97 -12.24
C LYS A 177 16.56 -12.27 -12.30
N LEU A 178 16.20 -11.62 -13.40
CA LEU A 178 14.95 -10.84 -13.52
C LEU A 178 13.70 -11.66 -13.16
N TRP A 179 13.67 -12.94 -13.52
CA TRP A 179 12.56 -13.84 -13.23
C TRP A 179 12.21 -13.91 -11.73
N ILE A 180 13.20 -13.81 -10.84
CA ILE A 180 12.98 -13.82 -9.37
C ILE A 180 12.16 -12.59 -8.99
N TYR A 181 12.51 -11.44 -9.54
CA TYR A 181 11.85 -10.16 -9.26
C TYR A 181 10.51 -9.99 -10.00
N VAL A 182 10.11 -10.97 -10.81
CA VAL A 182 8.75 -11.07 -11.34
C VAL A 182 7.92 -12.00 -10.45
N ILE A 183 8.42 -13.21 -10.19
CA ILE A 183 7.67 -14.26 -9.48
C ILE A 183 7.53 -13.97 -7.99
N SER A 184 8.61 -13.56 -7.33
CA SER A 184 8.59 -13.36 -5.87
C SER A 184 7.64 -12.25 -5.44
N PRO A 185 7.62 -11.07 -6.10
CA PRO A 185 6.62 -10.06 -5.81
C PRO A 185 5.17 -10.53 -6.02
N LEU A 186 4.90 -11.31 -7.08
CA LEU A 186 3.56 -11.86 -7.31
C LEU A 186 3.10 -12.74 -6.14
N ILE A 187 3.96 -13.64 -5.66
CA ILE A 187 3.67 -14.51 -4.50
C ILE A 187 3.31 -13.66 -3.28
N GLY A 188 4.15 -12.67 -2.95
CA GLY A 188 3.94 -11.79 -1.81
C GLY A 188 2.64 -10.97 -1.91
N ALA A 189 2.41 -10.37 -3.07
CA ALA A 189 1.24 -9.53 -3.31
C ALA A 189 -0.08 -10.33 -3.27
N ILE A 190 -0.10 -11.51 -3.89
CA ILE A 190 -1.27 -12.41 -3.88
C ILE A 190 -1.59 -12.83 -2.44
N ALA A 191 -0.60 -13.28 -1.68
CA ALA A 191 -0.79 -13.66 -0.28
C ALA A 191 -1.35 -12.50 0.57
N ALA A 192 -0.79 -11.30 0.42
CA ALA A 192 -1.24 -10.11 1.14
C ALA A 192 -2.67 -9.69 0.78
N ALA A 193 -3.00 -9.63 -0.51
CA ALA A 193 -4.34 -9.29 -0.96
C ALA A 193 -5.36 -10.34 -0.48
N SER A 194 -5.01 -11.63 -0.57
CA SER A 194 -5.89 -12.72 -0.14
C SER A 194 -6.16 -12.64 1.37
N LEU A 195 -5.12 -12.43 2.19
CA LEU A 195 -5.28 -12.22 3.62
C LEU A 195 -6.17 -11.00 3.92
N CYS A 196 -5.90 -9.88 3.26
CA CYS A 196 -6.62 -8.62 3.48
C CYS A 196 -8.12 -8.76 3.17
N PHE A 197 -8.47 -9.26 1.98
CA PHE A 197 -9.85 -9.25 1.49
C PHE A 197 -10.67 -10.48 1.90
N LEU A 198 -10.02 -11.60 2.23
CA LEU A 198 -10.74 -12.81 2.68
C LEU A 198 -10.89 -12.89 4.21
N HIS A 199 -10.02 -12.21 4.98
CA HIS A 199 -10.01 -12.37 6.44
C HIS A 199 -10.02 -11.05 7.22
N LEU A 200 -9.31 -10.01 6.79
CA LEU A 200 -9.13 -8.81 7.62
C LEU A 200 -10.23 -7.77 7.42
N ILE A 201 -10.64 -7.52 6.17
CA ILE A 201 -11.63 -6.50 5.85
C ILE A 201 -13.05 -7.05 6.08
N PRO A 202 -13.85 -6.42 6.94
CA PRO A 202 -15.22 -6.86 7.17
C PRO A 202 -16.08 -6.70 5.91
N ASN A 203 -16.96 -7.66 5.66
CA ASN A 203 -17.90 -7.60 4.55
C ASN A 203 -18.80 -6.36 4.68
N LYS A 204 -19.03 -5.64 3.57
CA LYS A 204 -19.84 -4.41 3.52
C LYS A 204 -21.23 -4.57 4.14
N ASN A 205 -21.83 -5.75 4.02
CA ASN A 205 -23.14 -6.03 4.61
C ASN A 205 -23.08 -6.00 6.14
N SER A 206 -22.04 -6.61 6.74
CA SER A 206 -21.84 -6.60 8.20
C SER A 206 -21.72 -5.19 8.80
N ILE A 207 -21.16 -4.24 8.04
CA ILE A 207 -21.01 -2.84 8.50
C ILE A 207 -22.35 -2.12 8.46
N LYS A 208 -23.10 -2.27 7.37
CA LYS A 208 -24.44 -1.69 7.26
C LYS A 208 -25.37 -2.22 8.35
N ASP A 209 -25.32 -3.52 8.60
CA ASP A 209 -26.11 -4.16 9.66
C ASP A 209 -25.73 -3.60 11.04
N LYS A 210 -24.43 -3.43 11.33
CA LYS A 210 -23.97 -2.81 12.58
C LYS A 210 -24.38 -1.36 12.73
N GLN A 211 -24.29 -0.55 11.67
CA GLN A 211 -24.74 0.84 11.70
C GLN A 211 -26.27 0.94 11.88
N ALA A 212 -27.03 0.09 11.20
CA ALA A 212 -28.48 0.02 11.37
C ALA A 212 -28.87 -0.35 12.80
N ILE A 213 -28.21 -1.36 13.39
CA ILE A 213 -28.42 -1.76 14.78
C ILE A 213 -28.05 -0.64 15.75
N ASN A 214 -26.92 0.04 15.55
CA ASN A 214 -26.52 1.16 16.42
C ASN A 214 -27.53 2.31 16.36
N ASN A 215 -28.02 2.66 15.17
CA ASN A 215 -29.04 3.70 15.02
C ASN A 215 -30.36 3.31 15.71
N LEU A 216 -30.79 2.05 15.59
CA LEU A 216 -31.99 1.54 16.28
C LEU A 216 -31.83 1.57 17.81
N ASN A 217 -30.67 1.17 18.33
CA ASN A 217 -30.39 1.21 19.77
C ASN A 217 -30.39 2.64 20.31
N GLN A 218 -29.91 3.59 19.53
CA GLN A 218 -29.93 5.00 19.89
C GLN A 218 -31.38 5.54 19.94
N ILE A 219 -32.18 5.26 18.91
CA ILE A 219 -33.62 5.63 18.89
C ILE A 219 -34.36 5.05 20.11
N TYR A 220 -34.13 3.76 20.41
CA TYR A 220 -34.80 3.10 21.52
C TYR A 220 -34.38 3.69 22.88
N SER A 221 -33.12 4.13 23.00
CA SER A 221 -32.61 4.77 24.21
C SER A 221 -33.22 6.16 24.40
N ASP A 222 -33.32 6.94 23.31
CA ASP A 222 -33.97 8.26 23.31
C ASP A 222 -35.47 8.16 23.67
N ASP A 223 -36.18 7.14 23.14
CA ASP A 223 -37.59 6.88 23.45
C ASP A 223 -37.80 6.55 24.94
N ILE A 224 -36.93 5.71 25.52
CA ILE A 224 -36.97 5.37 26.95
C ILE A 224 -36.72 6.61 27.82
N GLU A 225 -35.73 7.44 27.47
CA GLU A 225 -35.45 8.67 28.21
C GLU A 225 -36.65 9.63 28.16
N HIS A 226 -37.30 9.77 27.00
CA HIS A 226 -38.49 10.60 26.85
C HIS A 226 -39.70 10.07 27.64
N GLU A 227 -39.90 8.76 27.69
CA GLU A 227 -40.97 8.14 28.49
C GLU A 227 -40.73 8.31 29.99
N ASN A 228 -39.49 8.11 30.45
CA ASN A 228 -39.09 8.32 31.84
C ASN A 228 -39.24 9.80 32.27
N ALA A 229 -38.88 10.75 31.41
CA ALA A 229 -39.06 12.17 31.67
C ALA A 229 -40.55 12.54 31.82
N ASN A 230 -41.42 11.99 30.97
CA ASN A 230 -42.86 12.18 31.07
C ASN A 230 -43.48 11.54 32.32
N ALA A 231 -43.01 10.36 32.72
CA ALA A 231 -43.44 9.71 33.94
C ALA A 231 -43.04 10.53 35.19
N ALA A 232 -41.81 11.05 35.23
CA ALA A 232 -41.34 11.93 36.29
C ALA A 232 -42.14 13.24 36.35
N HIS A 233 -42.47 13.84 35.20
CA HIS A 233 -43.31 15.03 35.13
C HIS A 233 -44.73 14.77 35.65
N ARG A 234 -45.35 13.63 35.30
CA ARG A 234 -46.67 13.24 35.84
C ARG A 234 -46.62 13.01 37.35
N GLN A 235 -45.59 12.34 37.86
CA GLN A 235 -45.42 12.15 39.31
C GLN A 235 -45.18 13.48 40.03
N GLY A 236 -44.39 14.39 39.45
CA GLY A 236 -44.19 15.75 39.97
C GLY A 236 -45.48 16.56 40.02
N ILE A 237 -46.32 16.50 38.97
CA ILE A 237 -47.66 17.12 38.98
C ILE A 237 -48.54 16.53 40.08
N ILE A 238 -48.56 15.20 40.24
CA ILE A 238 -49.34 14.54 41.30
C ILE A 238 -48.87 15.01 42.68
N ILE A 239 -47.56 15.10 42.93
CA ILE A 239 -47.02 15.59 44.20
C ILE A 239 -47.41 17.06 44.43
N ILE A 240 -47.36 17.92 43.41
CA ILE A 240 -47.77 19.33 43.54
C ILE A 240 -49.26 19.47 43.88
N ILE A 241 -50.14 18.64 43.29
CA ILE A 241 -51.58 18.64 43.59
C ILE A 241 -51.86 18.26 45.05
N PHE A 242 -51.06 17.38 45.65
CA PHE A 242 -51.21 16.98 47.06
C PHE A 242 -50.68 18.01 48.07
N PHE A 243 -49.91 19.03 47.64
CA PHE A 243 -49.30 20.04 48.51
C PHE A 243 -49.86 21.46 48.31
N LEU A 244 -50.89 21.65 47.48
CA LEU A 244 -51.59 22.94 47.38
C LEU A 244 -52.47 23.16 48.62
N PRO A 245 -52.37 24.32 49.31
CA PRO A 245 -53.20 24.62 50.47
C PRO A 245 -54.66 24.74 50.03
N GLN A 246 -55.55 24.00 50.70
CA GLN A 246 -57.01 24.16 50.56
C GLN A 246 -57.51 25.41 51.27
#